data_AF-A0A520GSQ4-F1
#
_entry.id   AF-A0A520GSQ4-F1
#
_cell.length_a   1.000
_cell.length_b   1.000
_cell.length_c   1.000
_cell.angle_alpha   90.00
_cell.angle_beta   90.00
_cell.angle_gamma   90.00
#
_symmetry.space_group_name_H-M   'P 1'
#
loop_
_entity.id
_entity.type
_entity.pdbx_description
1 polymer ?
#
loop_
_entity_poly.entity_id
_entity_poly.type
_entity_poly.pdbx_seq_one_letter_code
_entity_poly.pdbx_strand_id
1 'polypeptide(L)'
;MAQTLAGAVHSELVIRKSRFVGCVQPVADRAAALAVVEGLRQAHPGAAHVCWALMAGGRSAANDDGEPGGTAGRPMLEVLRHQDLEGVLATVVRYFGGVKLGAGGLVRAYTDAVAQALLGADKRPLRRLRTLDCAVPYALEGALRRRARAAARLRARRA
;
A
#
# COMPACT_ATOMS: atom_id res chain seq x y z
N MET A 1 -11.05 4.51 -11.57
CA MET A 1 -11.54 4.05 -10.24
C MET A 1 -10.34 3.49 -9.49
N ALA A 2 -10.14 3.87 -8.22
CA ALA A 2 -8.99 3.39 -7.47
C ALA A 2 -8.97 1.85 -7.39
N GLN A 3 -7.78 1.28 -7.50
CA GLN A 3 -7.54 -0.16 -7.43
C GLN A 3 -6.81 -0.50 -6.14
N THR A 4 -6.91 -1.75 -5.70
CA THR A 4 -6.12 -2.29 -4.59
C THR A 4 -5.55 -3.64 -5.00
N LEU A 5 -4.66 -4.21 -4.19
CA LEU A 5 -4.06 -5.51 -4.47
C LEU A 5 -4.84 -6.64 -3.79
N ALA A 6 -4.95 -7.78 -4.46
CA ALA A 6 -5.53 -8.99 -3.87
C ALA A 6 -4.64 -9.62 -2.78
N GLY A 7 -3.33 -9.39 -2.86
CA GLY A 7 -2.33 -9.91 -1.94
C GLY A 7 -0.98 -9.19 -2.13
N ALA A 8 0.02 -9.60 -1.33
CA ALA A 8 1.36 -9.05 -1.41
C ALA A 8 2.08 -9.52 -2.69
N VAL A 9 2.80 -8.60 -3.32
CA VAL A 9 3.67 -8.86 -4.48
C VAL A 9 5.08 -8.37 -4.20
N HIS A 10 6.06 -9.06 -4.77
CA HIS A 10 7.46 -8.88 -4.40
C HIS A 10 8.33 -8.69 -5.63
N SER A 11 9.47 -8.04 -5.44
CA SER A 11 10.55 -7.93 -6.42
C SER A 11 11.90 -7.95 -5.74
N GLU A 12 12.92 -8.32 -6.49
CA GLU A 12 14.30 -8.20 -6.05
C GLU A 12 15.15 -7.63 -7.19
N LEU A 13 15.91 -6.57 -6.89
CA LEU A 13 16.81 -5.94 -7.83
C LEU A 13 18.22 -5.87 -7.24
N VAL A 14 19.22 -6.13 -8.08
CA VAL A 14 20.63 -5.93 -7.73
C VAL A 14 21.23 -4.87 -8.64
N ILE A 15 21.59 -3.72 -8.08
CA ILE A 15 22.13 -2.58 -8.81
C ILE A 15 23.44 -2.17 -8.16
N ARG A 16 24.55 -2.25 -8.90
CA ARG A 16 25.91 -1.93 -8.40
C ARG A 16 26.20 -2.60 -7.05
N LYS A 17 25.95 -3.91 -6.97
CA LYS A 17 26.08 -4.77 -5.78
C LYS A 17 25.12 -4.44 -4.62
N SER A 18 24.35 -3.35 -4.69
CA SER A 18 23.30 -3.06 -3.72
C SER A 18 22.07 -3.88 -4.06
N ARG A 19 21.46 -4.51 -3.06
CA ARG A 19 20.28 -5.34 -3.22
C ARG A 19 19.05 -4.61 -2.69
N PHE A 20 17.98 -4.59 -3.47
CA PHE A 20 16.71 -3.95 -3.16
C PHE A 20 15.63 -5.02 -3.19
N VAL A 21 15.02 -5.29 -2.03
CA VAL A 21 13.92 -6.24 -1.90
C VAL A 21 12.64 -5.44 -1.75
N GLY A 22 11.86 -5.37 -2.82
CA GLY A 22 10.61 -4.61 -2.88
C GLY A 22 9.41 -5.49 -2.53
N CYS A 23 8.44 -4.91 -1.82
CA CYS A 23 7.15 -5.52 -1.58
C CYS A 23 6.04 -4.46 -1.65
N VAL A 24 4.95 -4.77 -2.35
CA VAL A 24 3.72 -3.98 -2.31
C VAL A 24 2.59 -4.87 -1.83
N GLN A 25 1.88 -4.44 -0.79
CA GLN A 25 0.84 -5.25 -0.17
C GLN A 25 -0.38 -4.42 0.24
N PRO A 26 -1.60 -5.01 0.27
CA PRO A 26 -2.78 -4.32 0.74
C PRO A 26 -2.69 -4.05 2.25
N VAL A 27 -3.10 -2.85 2.66
CA VAL A 27 -3.16 -2.42 4.06
C VAL A 27 -4.40 -1.54 4.29
N ALA A 28 -5.01 -1.65 5.46
CA ALA A 28 -6.20 -0.87 5.79
C ALA A 28 -5.88 0.61 6.04
N ASP A 29 -4.82 0.88 6.79
CA ASP A 29 -4.47 2.21 7.28
C ASP A 29 -2.98 2.34 7.62
N ARG A 30 -2.61 3.51 8.16
CA ARG A 30 -1.25 3.83 8.56
C ARG A 30 -0.75 3.00 9.74
N ALA A 31 -1.61 2.65 10.69
CA ALA A 31 -1.20 1.87 11.86
C ALA A 31 -0.77 0.46 11.44
N ALA A 32 -1.58 -0.18 10.59
CA ALA A 32 -1.24 -1.47 9.98
C ALA A 32 0.05 -1.39 9.15
N ALA A 33 0.23 -0.30 8.39
CA ALA A 33 1.43 -0.10 7.60
C ALA A 33 2.71 0.00 8.45
N LEU A 34 2.66 0.74 9.57
CA LEU A 34 3.81 0.88 10.47
C LEU A 34 4.17 -0.43 11.16
N ALA A 35 3.17 -1.25 11.53
CA ALA A 35 3.41 -2.59 12.08
C ALA A 35 4.15 -3.50 11.09
N VAL A 36 3.83 -3.42 9.80
CA VAL A 36 4.53 -4.16 8.74
C VAL A 36 5.98 -3.69 8.61
N VAL A 37 6.21 -2.36 8.58
CA VAL A 37 7.57 -1.80 8.47
C VAL A 37 8.43 -2.22 9.66
N GLU A 38 7.87 -2.23 10.88
CA GLU A 38 8.58 -2.67 12.08
C GLU A 38 8.95 -4.15 12.01
N GLY A 39 8.01 -5.00 11.57
CA GLY A 39 8.29 -6.43 11.33
C GLY A 39 9.41 -6.64 10.30
N LEU A 40 9.45 -5.84 9.24
CA LEU A 40 10.52 -5.92 8.23
C LEU A 40 11.88 -5.51 8.80
N ARG A 41 11.95 -4.49 9.66
CA ARG A 41 13.22 -4.12 10.32
C ARG A 41 13.78 -5.25 11.17
N GLN A 42 12.90 -5.93 11.91
CA GLN A 42 13.28 -7.07 12.75
C GLN A 42 13.69 -8.29 11.91
N ALA A 43 13.00 -8.55 10.79
CA ALA A 43 13.32 -9.65 9.88
C ALA A 43 14.61 -9.41 9.07
N HIS A 44 15.02 -8.15 8.89
CA HIS A 44 16.17 -7.75 8.08
C HIS A 44 17.20 -6.92 8.87
N PRO A 45 17.84 -7.47 9.92
CA PRO A 45 18.74 -6.72 10.81
C PRO A 45 20.00 -6.17 10.11
N GLY A 46 20.40 -6.76 8.98
CA GLY A 46 21.52 -6.29 8.17
C GLY A 46 21.15 -5.30 7.05
N ALA A 47 19.88 -4.90 6.95
CA ALA A 47 19.47 -3.90 5.98
C ALA A 47 20.00 -2.52 6.36
N ALA A 48 20.44 -1.76 5.36
CA ALA A 48 20.85 -0.37 5.56
C ALA A 48 19.63 0.53 5.77
N HIS A 49 18.56 0.30 4.99
CA HIS A 49 17.35 1.11 4.99
C HIS A 49 16.13 0.24 4.71
N VAL A 50 15.01 0.56 5.35
CA VAL A 50 13.66 0.04 5.10
C VAL A 50 12.78 1.23 4.75
N CYS A 51 12.87 1.64 3.49
CA CYS A 51 12.10 2.76 2.96
C CYS A 51 10.67 2.32 2.67
N TRP A 52 9.71 3.23 2.78
CA TRP A 52 8.31 2.90 2.50
C TRP A 52 7.48 4.06 1.97
N ALA A 53 6.40 3.71 1.26
CA ALA A 53 5.39 4.62 0.77
C ALA A 53 3.99 4.03 0.96
N LEU A 54 3.07 4.83 1.44
CA LEU A 54 1.71 4.43 1.81
C LEU A 54 0.68 5.22 1.02
N MET A 55 -0.33 4.54 0.50
CA MET A 55 -1.59 5.13 0.05
C MET A 55 -2.75 4.34 0.65
N ALA A 56 -3.28 4.77 1.79
CA ALA A 56 -4.36 4.08 2.49
C ALA A 56 -5.15 5.03 3.38
N GLY A 57 -6.43 4.72 3.60
CA GLY A 57 -7.31 5.52 4.46
C GLY A 57 -7.53 6.96 3.97
N GLY A 58 -7.42 7.21 2.65
CA GLY A 58 -7.50 8.56 2.10
C GLY A 58 -6.31 9.46 2.44
N ARG A 59 -5.19 8.88 2.88
CA ARG A 59 -3.95 9.60 3.18
C ARG A 59 -2.80 8.99 2.39
N SER A 60 -1.80 9.82 2.09
CA SER A 60 -0.52 9.36 1.55
C SER A 60 0.63 9.74 2.47
N ALA A 61 1.65 8.90 2.53
CA ALA A 61 2.86 9.14 3.29
C ALA A 61 4.05 8.43 2.63
N ALA A 62 5.24 8.96 2.85
CA ALA A 62 6.49 8.41 2.33
C ALA A 62 7.61 8.63 3.36
N ASN A 63 8.53 7.69 3.45
CA ASN A 63 9.67 7.75 4.35
C ASN A 63 10.91 7.15 3.67
N ASP A 64 11.99 7.93 3.66
CA ASP A 64 13.29 7.59 3.06
C ASP A 64 14.21 6.80 4.01
N ASP A 65 13.85 6.63 5.27
CA ASP A 65 14.59 5.86 6.28
C ASP A 65 16.11 6.12 6.34
N GLY A 66 16.52 7.39 6.25
CA GLY A 66 17.93 7.78 6.29
C GLY A 66 18.64 7.76 4.94
N GLU A 67 17.96 7.37 3.85
CA GLU A 67 18.40 7.73 2.49
C GLU A 67 18.38 9.25 2.30
N PRO A 68 19.14 9.79 1.33
CA PRO A 68 19.04 11.20 0.97
C PRO A 68 17.58 11.60 0.69
N GLY A 69 17.15 12.71 1.27
CA GLY A 69 15.74 13.12 1.26
C GLY A 69 15.13 13.17 -0.14
N GLY A 70 13.98 12.52 -0.31
CA GLY A 70 13.23 12.46 -1.56
C GLY A 70 13.77 11.46 -2.59
N THR A 71 14.73 10.60 -2.23
CA THR A 71 15.32 9.63 -3.17
C THR A 71 14.74 8.22 -3.11
N ALA A 72 13.92 7.89 -2.10
CA ALA A 72 13.34 6.56 -1.94
C ALA A 72 11.82 6.60 -1.77
N GLY A 73 11.34 7.16 -0.66
CA GLY A 73 9.92 7.24 -0.30
C GLY A 73 9.06 7.93 -1.36
N ARG A 74 9.48 9.11 -1.82
CA ARG A 74 8.71 9.90 -2.79
C ARG A 74 8.60 9.22 -4.17
N PRO A 75 9.70 8.70 -4.76
CA PRO A 75 9.63 7.92 -6.00
C PRO A 75 8.70 6.70 -5.91
N MET A 76 8.76 5.94 -4.81
CA MET A 76 7.84 4.81 -4.60
C MET A 76 6.37 5.26 -4.55
N LEU A 77 6.09 6.37 -3.86
CA LEU A 77 4.75 6.93 -3.77
C LEU A 77 4.21 7.37 -5.13
N GLU A 78 5.06 7.95 -5.98
CA GLU A 78 4.71 8.33 -7.35
C GLU A 78 4.32 7.11 -8.19
N VAL A 79 5.03 5.99 -8.07
CA VAL A 79 4.66 4.74 -8.76
C VAL A 79 3.27 4.26 -8.33
N LEU A 80 2.98 4.25 -7.02
CA LEU A 80 1.66 3.85 -6.54
C LEU A 80 0.55 4.76 -7.11
N ARG A 81 0.82 6.07 -7.20
CA ARG A 81 -0.14 7.07 -7.72
C ARG A 81 -0.39 6.88 -9.21
N HIS A 82 0.66 6.68 -10.00
CA HIS A 82 0.54 6.42 -11.43
C HIS A 82 -0.21 5.12 -11.74
N GLN A 83 -0.25 4.18 -10.80
CA GLN A 83 -0.96 2.91 -10.91
C GLN A 83 -2.40 2.98 -10.36
N ASP A 84 -2.88 4.17 -9.96
CA ASP A 84 -4.19 4.41 -9.34
C ASP A 84 -4.48 3.49 -8.14
N LEU A 85 -3.45 3.15 -7.36
CA LEU A 85 -3.59 2.25 -6.21
C LEU A 85 -4.05 2.98 -4.94
N GLU A 86 -4.80 2.29 -4.08
CA GLU A 86 -5.25 2.76 -2.78
C GLU A 86 -5.44 1.55 -1.84
N GLY A 87 -5.27 1.78 -0.54
CA GLY A 87 -5.26 0.71 0.46
C GLY A 87 -4.02 -0.17 0.33
N VAL A 88 -2.86 0.41 0.03
CA VAL A 88 -1.61 -0.32 -0.21
C VAL A 88 -0.41 0.34 0.47
N LEU A 89 0.57 -0.48 0.84
CA LEU A 89 1.89 -0.10 1.31
C LEU A 89 2.94 -0.67 0.36
N ALA A 90 3.84 0.18 -0.13
CA ALA A 90 5.10 -0.23 -0.74
C ALA A 90 6.22 -0.13 0.29
N THR A 91 7.06 -1.16 0.36
CA THR A 91 8.28 -1.21 1.17
C THR A 91 9.43 -1.65 0.29
N VAL A 92 10.62 -1.09 0.52
CA VAL A 92 11.85 -1.56 -0.10
C VAL A 92 12.92 -1.65 0.96
N VAL A 93 13.41 -2.88 1.16
CA VAL A 93 14.55 -3.18 2.04
C VAL A 93 15.82 -3.11 1.19
N ARG A 94 16.74 -2.24 1.57
CA ARG A 94 18.02 -2.07 0.87
C ARG A 94 19.18 -2.63 1.67
N TYR A 95 20.00 -3.45 1.03
CA TYR A 95 21.32 -3.84 1.49
C TYR A 95 22.39 -3.10 0.68
N PHE A 96 23.28 -2.38 1.36
CA PHE A 96 24.32 -1.60 0.69
C PHE A 96 25.44 -2.48 0.14
N GLY A 97 25.76 -2.32 -1.14
CA GLY A 97 26.76 -3.13 -1.84
C GLY A 97 28.18 -2.57 -1.89
N GLY A 98 28.49 -1.52 -1.12
CA GLY A 98 29.80 -0.86 -1.11
C GLY A 98 30.01 0.19 -2.20
N VAL A 99 29.10 0.31 -3.18
CA VAL A 99 29.17 1.30 -4.27
C VAL A 99 28.01 2.30 -4.16
N LYS A 100 28.33 3.61 -4.15
CA LYS A 100 27.31 4.66 -4.15
C LYS A 100 26.63 4.77 -5.52
N LEU A 101 25.30 4.88 -5.52
CA LEU A 101 24.48 5.03 -6.73
C LEU A 101 24.26 6.49 -7.13
N GLY A 102 24.47 7.44 -6.20
CA GLY A 102 24.06 8.84 -6.38
C GLY A 102 22.54 9.03 -6.30
N ALA A 103 22.08 10.27 -6.18
CA ALA A 103 20.65 10.57 -5.98
C ALA A 103 19.76 10.04 -7.11
N GLY A 104 20.13 10.29 -8.38
CA GLY A 104 19.37 9.79 -9.53
C GLY A 104 19.34 8.27 -9.63
N GLY A 105 20.43 7.60 -9.24
CA GLY A 105 20.50 6.14 -9.22
C GLY A 105 19.61 5.53 -8.13
N LEU A 106 19.50 6.17 -6.96
CA LEU A 106 18.58 5.76 -5.89
C LEU A 106 17.13 5.93 -6.31
N VAL A 107 16.77 7.11 -6.83
CA VAL A 107 15.42 7.39 -7.33
C VAL A 107 14.99 6.31 -8.31
N ARG A 108 15.84 6.00 -9.30
CA ARG A 108 15.54 4.95 -10.28
C ARG A 108 15.43 3.57 -9.63
N ALA A 109 16.35 3.19 -8.74
CA ALA A 109 16.32 1.88 -8.09
C ALA A 109 15.04 1.63 -7.28
N TYR A 110 14.60 2.63 -6.49
CA TYR A 110 13.37 2.52 -5.69
C TYR A 110 12.11 2.52 -6.56
N THR A 111 12.06 3.36 -7.60
CA THR A 111 10.99 3.34 -8.61
C THR A 111 10.90 1.97 -9.28
N ASP A 112 12.02 1.46 -9.78
CA ASP A 112 12.08 0.19 -10.50
C ASP A 112 11.70 -0.98 -9.57
N ALA A 113 12.12 -0.97 -8.30
CA ALA A 113 11.77 -2.03 -7.34
C ALA A 113 10.24 -2.14 -7.17
N VAL A 114 9.55 -1.03 -6.96
CA VAL A 114 8.08 -1.02 -6.80
C VAL A 114 7.39 -1.34 -8.13
N ALA A 115 7.83 -0.75 -9.23
CA ALA A 115 7.25 -0.99 -10.55
C ALA A 115 7.35 -2.48 -10.95
N GLN A 116 8.51 -3.10 -10.72
CA GLN A 116 8.73 -4.53 -11.02
C GLN A 116 7.84 -5.44 -10.16
N ALA A 117 7.66 -5.13 -8.87
CA ALA A 117 6.76 -5.90 -8.01
C ALA A 117 5.32 -5.85 -8.54
N LEU A 118 4.91 -4.73 -9.12
CA LEU A 118 3.55 -4.52 -9.62
C LEU A 118 3.26 -5.15 -11.00
N LEU A 119 4.26 -5.64 -11.72
CA LEU A 119 4.05 -6.30 -13.03
C LEU A 119 3.20 -7.58 -12.90
N GLY A 120 3.38 -8.34 -11.82
CA GLY A 120 2.64 -9.59 -11.55
C GLY A 120 1.41 -9.41 -10.66
N ALA A 121 0.94 -8.19 -10.44
CA ALA A 121 -0.07 -7.91 -9.42
C ALA A 121 -1.51 -8.16 -9.88
N ASP A 122 -2.26 -8.97 -9.11
CA ASP A 122 -3.72 -9.06 -9.21
C ASP A 122 -4.35 -7.81 -8.58
N LYS A 123 -4.69 -6.85 -9.45
CA LYS A 123 -5.34 -5.59 -9.06
C LYS A 123 -6.85 -5.74 -9.12
N ARG A 124 -7.52 -5.29 -8.05
CA ARG A 124 -8.98 -5.35 -7.91
C ARG A 124 -9.56 -3.96 -7.68
N PRO A 125 -10.77 -3.67 -8.18
CA PRO A 125 -11.43 -2.38 -7.92
C PRO A 125 -11.66 -2.17 -6.43
N LEU A 126 -11.19 -1.05 -5.89
CA LEU A 126 -11.47 -0.67 -4.52
C LEU A 126 -12.86 -0.04 -4.42
N ARG A 127 -13.80 -0.76 -3.81
CA ARG A 127 -15.17 -0.28 -3.58
C ARG A 127 -15.31 0.25 -2.15
N ARG A 128 -15.34 1.57 -2.00
CA ARG A 128 -15.63 2.21 -0.71
C ARG A 128 -17.11 2.05 -0.38
N LEU A 129 -17.40 1.40 0.74
CA LEU A 129 -18.75 1.33 1.29
C LEU A 129 -18.98 2.55 2.19
N ARG A 130 -20.20 3.09 2.16
CA ARG A 130 -20.67 4.08 3.14
C ARG A 130 -21.82 3.49 3.92
N THR A 131 -21.80 3.70 5.24
CA THR A 131 -22.95 3.44 6.08
C THR A 131 -23.97 4.55 5.83
N LEU A 132 -25.22 4.16 5.60
CA LEU A 132 -26.35 5.07 5.46
C LEU A 132 -27.35 4.72 6.55
N ASP A 133 -27.80 5.74 7.26
CA ASP A 133 -28.88 5.63 8.24
C ASP A 133 -30.15 6.20 7.63
N CYS A 134 -31.28 5.52 7.86
CA CYS A 134 -32.58 5.99 7.41
C CYS A 134 -33.65 5.66 8.45
N ALA A 135 -34.60 6.58 8.62
CA ALA A 135 -35.79 6.36 9.43
C ALA A 135 -36.93 5.95 8.50
N VAL A 136 -37.62 4.88 8.84
CA VAL A 136 -38.82 4.42 8.12
C VAL A 136 -39.91 4.10 9.13
N PRO A 137 -41.20 4.29 8.77
CA PRO A 137 -42.30 3.78 9.57
C PRO A 137 -42.13 2.27 9.83
N TYR A 138 -42.56 1.82 11.02
CA TYR A 138 -42.44 0.41 11.43
C TYR A 138 -43.02 -0.57 10.38
N ALA A 139 -44.12 -0.20 9.73
CA ALA A 139 -44.74 -0.98 8.65
C ALA A 139 -43.79 -1.26 7.46
N LEU A 140 -42.82 -0.39 7.20
CA LEU A 140 -41.87 -0.50 6.09
C LEU A 140 -40.53 -1.15 6.49
N GLU A 141 -40.29 -1.34 7.79
CA GLU A 141 -39.06 -1.90 8.34
C GLU A 141 -38.73 -3.27 7.73
N GLY A 142 -39.70 -4.18 7.69
CA GLY A 142 -39.50 -5.54 7.17
C GLY A 142 -39.18 -5.55 5.67
N ALA A 143 -39.81 -4.67 4.89
CA ALA A 143 -39.56 -4.53 3.46
C ALA A 143 -38.16 -3.96 3.19
N LEU A 144 -37.74 -2.95 3.96
CA LEU A 144 -36.40 -2.37 3.89
C LEU A 144 -35.34 -3.41 4.26
N ARG A 145 -35.54 -4.17 5.34
CA ARG A 145 -34.62 -5.23 5.78
C ARG A 145 -34.43 -6.32 4.73
N ARG A 146 -35.51 -6.76 4.08
CA ARG A 146 -35.44 -7.76 2.98
C ARG A 146 -34.67 -7.19 1.78
N ARG A 147 -34.97 -5.96 1.36
CA ARG A 147 -34.25 -5.29 0.26
C ARG A 147 -32.78 -5.08 0.58
N ALA A 148 -32.45 -4.67 1.81
CA ALA A 148 -31.08 -4.47 2.27
C ALA A 148 -30.26 -5.77 2.23
N ARG A 149 -30.85 -6.89 2.65
CA ARG A 149 -30.24 -8.23 2.58
C ARG A 149 -30.07 -8.72 1.14
N ALA A 150 -31.11 -8.59 0.32
CA ALA A 150 -31.07 -8.98 -1.09
C ALA A 150 -30.05 -8.14 -1.89
N ALA A 151 -29.83 -6.88 -1.50
CA ALA A 151 -28.84 -6.02 -2.10
C ALA A 151 -27.40 -6.31 -1.64
N ALA A 152 -27.18 -7.20 -0.65
CA ALA A 152 -25.88 -7.55 -0.03
C ALA A 152 -24.97 -6.37 0.41
N ARG A 153 -25.45 -5.12 0.33
CA ARG A 153 -24.66 -3.88 0.50
C ARG A 153 -25.16 -2.98 1.63
N LEU A 154 -26.23 -3.36 2.34
CA LEU A 154 -26.80 -2.57 3.44
C LEU A 154 -26.81 -3.42 4.72
N ARG A 155 -25.86 -3.13 5.64
CA ARG A 155 -25.94 -3.64 7.01
C ARG A 155 -26.89 -2.74 7.80
N ALA A 156 -28.15 -3.12 7.92
CA ALA A 156 -29.08 -2.48 8.86
C ALA A 156 -28.69 -2.89 10.29
N ARG A 157 -28.23 -1.95 11.11
CA ARG A 157 -28.17 -2.13 12.57
C ARG A 157 -29.51 -1.70 13.18
N ARG A 158 -30.01 -2.47 14.14
CA ARG A 158 -31.14 -2.04 14.99
C ARG A 158 -30.59 -1.02 15.99
N ALA A 159 -31.27 0.12 16.12
CA ALA A 159 -31.23 0.94 17.32
C ALA A 159 -32.09 0.27 18.39
#